data_AF-A0A7W1HAR6-F1
#
_entry.id   AF-A0A7W1HAR6-F1
#
_cell.length_a   1.000
_cell.length_b   1.000
_cell.length_c   1.000
_cell.angle_alpha   90.00
_cell.angle_beta   90.00
_cell.angle_gamma   90.00
#
_symmetry.space_group_name_H-M   'P 1'
#
loop_
_entity.id
_entity.type
_entity.pdbx_description
1 polymer ?
#
loop_
_entity_poly.entity_id
_entity_poly.type
_entity_poly.pdbx_seq_one_letter_code
_entity_poly.pdbx_strand_id
1 'polypeptide(L)'
;MRFVLQVLLAAALAAALLTGRAAGQETVVRPSEPIPIDSLAFGLAPADTVPVLAPRFRESGGLEALAQVPGEDLLPRNPRNAAIRAFLLPGWGQFHTGHPWRAALFAGAEIGFFTLGYRNQLAALDLQDDLRAQREAFFAALPDSVAADSAAAVEAFDQSGAAIAIRSELADVEERREDWYAYLALSVIFAAVDAYVAAQLDPLDVGLDLSIGRAWAAVRLRPGGWP
;
A
#
# COMPACT_ATOMS: atom_id res chain seq x y z
N MET A 1 -1.39 -15.68 21.32
CA MET A 1 -1.57 -14.21 21.30
C MET A 1 -0.27 -13.41 21.47
N ARG A 2 0.58 -13.69 22.48
CA ARG A 2 1.84 -12.95 22.73
C ARG A 2 2.80 -12.84 21.52
N PHE A 3 2.94 -13.91 20.73
CA PHE A 3 3.85 -13.92 19.57
C PHE A 3 3.38 -13.00 18.42
N VAL A 4 2.07 -12.99 18.13
CA VAL A 4 1.48 -12.11 17.11
C VAL A 4 1.66 -10.64 17.50
N LEU A 5 1.47 -10.33 18.79
CA LEU A 5 1.72 -9.00 19.32
C LEU A 5 3.19 -8.60 19.14
N GLN A 6 4.14 -9.51 19.37
CA GLN A 6 5.58 -9.24 19.20
C GLN A 6 5.97 -9.00 17.73
N VAL A 7 5.42 -9.77 16.78
CA VAL A 7 5.69 -9.59 15.34
C VAL A 7 5.13 -8.26 14.85
N LEU A 8 3.89 -7.92 15.26
CA LEU A 8 3.29 -6.62 14.93
C LEU A 8 4.06 -5.46 15.57
N LEU A 9 4.53 -5.62 16.80
CA LEU A 9 5.34 -4.60 17.48
C LEU A 9 6.70 -4.41 16.78
N ALA A 10 7.35 -5.50 16.35
CA ALA A 10 8.61 -5.45 15.63
C ALA A 10 8.45 -4.83 14.24
N ALA A 11 7.38 -5.16 13.51
CA ALA A 11 7.06 -4.54 12.23
C ALA A 11 6.77 -3.04 12.38
N ALA A 12 6.02 -2.65 13.42
CA ALA A 12 5.77 -1.24 13.75
C ALA A 12 7.06 -0.50 14.13
N LEU A 13 7.96 -1.13 14.89
CA LEU A 13 9.25 -0.54 15.28
C LEU A 13 10.19 -0.37 14.07
N ALA A 14 10.23 -1.35 13.17
CA ALA A 14 11.00 -1.28 11.93
C ALA A 14 10.46 -0.18 11.00
N ALA A 15 9.13 -0.05 10.89
CA ALA A 15 8.49 1.03 10.15
C ALA A 15 8.82 2.41 10.75
N ALA A 16 8.81 2.55 12.07
CA ALA A 16 9.16 3.79 12.78
C ALA A 16 10.64 4.17 12.60
N LEU A 17 11.55 3.20 12.57
CA LEU A 17 12.98 3.44 12.34
C LEU A 17 13.26 3.88 10.89
N LEU A 18 12.48 3.37 9.92
CA LEU A 18 12.59 3.77 8.52
C LEU A 18 12.02 5.18 8.26
N THR A 19 10.91 5.55 8.90
CA THR A 19 10.32 6.90 8.77
C THR A 19 11.15 7.97 9.48
N GLY A 20 11.81 7.64 10.60
CA GLY A 20 12.71 8.57 11.31
C GLY A 20 13.91 9.03 10.49
N ARG A 21 14.32 8.27 9.45
CA ARG A 21 15.45 8.62 8.59
C ARG A 21 15.09 9.56 7.43
N ALA A 22 13.81 9.64 7.06
CA ALA A 22 13.34 10.45 5.94
C ALA A 22 13.03 11.91 6.32
N ALA A 23 12.92 12.23 7.61
CA ALA A 23 12.60 13.58 8.10
C ALA A 23 13.78 14.57 8.06
N GLY A 24 14.92 14.20 7.47
CA GLY A 24 16.15 15.01 7.43
C GLY A 24 16.37 15.81 6.14
N GLN A 25 15.45 15.79 5.17
CA GLN A 25 15.58 16.65 3.99
C GLN A 25 15.04 18.06 4.31
N GLU A 26 15.96 18.96 4.63
CA GLU A 26 15.73 20.41 4.67
C GLU A 26 15.15 20.86 3.32
N THR A 27 13.88 21.24 3.33
CA THR A 27 13.26 21.95 2.21
C THR A 27 13.87 23.35 2.15
N VAL A 28 14.75 23.57 1.17
CA VAL A 28 15.30 24.88 0.86
C VAL A 28 14.15 25.78 0.39
N VAL A 29 13.59 26.56 1.31
CA VAL A 29 12.57 27.57 1.01
C VAL A 29 13.23 28.70 0.25
N ARG A 30 12.97 28.81 -1.06
CA ARG A 30 13.39 29.99 -1.83
C ARG A 30 12.51 31.19 -1.46
N PRO A 31 13.09 32.38 -1.24
CA PRO A 31 12.33 33.60 -1.00
C PRO A 31 11.51 33.95 -2.24
N SER A 32 10.19 34.07 -2.08
CA SER A 32 9.28 34.48 -3.15
C SER A 32 9.51 35.96 -3.49
N GLU A 33 9.85 36.25 -4.75
CA GLU A 33 9.86 37.62 -5.25
C GLU A 33 8.43 38.20 -5.27
N PRO A 34 8.22 39.45 -4.82
CA PRO A 34 6.91 40.08 -4.82
C PRO A 34 6.42 40.33 -6.24
N ILE A 35 5.28 39.75 -6.59
CA ILE A 35 4.60 39.98 -7.87
C ILE A 35 4.04 41.42 -7.85
N PRO A 36 4.43 42.29 -8.80
CA PRO A 36 3.90 43.66 -8.87
C PRO A 36 2.41 43.65 -9.22
N ILE A 37 1.60 44.21 -8.33
CA ILE A 37 0.12 44.21 -8.40
C ILE A 37 -0.40 45.17 -9.50
N ASP A 38 0.46 46.05 -10.00
CA ASP A 38 0.11 47.06 -11.02
C ASP A 38 -0.19 46.47 -12.42
N SER A 39 0.03 45.17 -12.65
CA SER A 39 -0.29 44.52 -13.92
C SER A 39 -1.68 43.86 -13.99
N LEU A 40 -2.47 43.89 -12.92
CA LEU A 40 -3.83 43.31 -12.90
C LEU A 40 -4.89 44.35 -13.30
N ALA A 41 -4.81 44.82 -14.54
CA ALA A 41 -5.87 45.61 -15.15
C ALA A 41 -7.05 44.70 -15.54
N PHE A 42 -7.98 44.48 -14.61
CA PHE A 42 -9.27 43.83 -14.88
C PHE A 42 -10.20 44.81 -15.62
N GLY A 43 -9.91 45.04 -16.90
CA GLY A 43 -10.83 45.72 -17.81
C GLY A 43 -11.92 44.75 -18.28
N LEU A 44 -13.18 45.07 -17.99
CA LEU A 44 -14.35 44.43 -18.62
C LEU A 44 -14.34 44.75 -20.11
N ALA A 45 -13.67 43.93 -20.92
CA ALA A 45 -13.73 44.03 -22.36
C ALA A 45 -15.05 43.43 -22.88
N PRO A 46 -15.74 44.08 -23.84
CA PRO A 46 -16.95 43.54 -24.45
C PRO A 46 -16.68 42.20 -25.17
N ALA A 47 -17.65 41.29 -25.08
CA ALA A 47 -17.49 39.87 -25.41
C ALA A 47 -17.12 39.52 -26.87
N ASP A 48 -17.16 40.49 -27.80
CA ASP A 48 -16.92 40.25 -29.23
C ASP A 48 -15.49 40.54 -29.70
N THR A 49 -14.59 40.90 -28.80
CA THR A 49 -13.15 40.91 -29.09
C THR A 49 -12.46 40.00 -28.11
N VAL A 50 -12.50 38.69 -28.37
CA VAL A 50 -11.43 37.82 -27.86
C VAL A 50 -10.23 38.14 -28.76
N PRO A 51 -9.24 38.95 -28.31
CA PRO A 51 -8.01 39.01 -29.06
C PRO A 51 -7.51 37.59 -29.14
N VAL A 52 -7.29 37.08 -30.36
CA VAL A 52 -6.44 35.91 -30.54
C VAL A 52 -5.12 36.33 -29.92
N LEU A 53 -4.90 35.90 -28.67
CA LEU A 53 -3.66 36.11 -27.96
C LEU A 53 -2.64 35.34 -28.77
N ALA A 54 -1.99 36.04 -29.71
CA ALA A 54 -0.71 35.58 -30.23
C ALA A 54 0.10 35.20 -28.99
N PRO A 55 0.56 33.94 -28.88
CA PRO A 55 1.21 33.49 -27.68
C PRO A 55 2.38 34.44 -27.43
N ARG A 56 2.24 35.31 -26.43
CA ARG A 56 3.30 36.20 -25.98
C ARG A 56 4.26 35.32 -25.19
N PHE A 57 5.00 34.48 -25.91
CA PHE A 57 6.27 33.98 -25.42
C PHE A 57 7.14 35.22 -25.25
N ARG A 58 7.22 35.67 -23.99
CA ARG A 58 8.06 36.78 -23.58
C ARG A 58 9.48 36.42 -23.99
N GLU A 59 10.04 37.13 -24.97
CA GLU A 59 11.39 36.91 -25.55
C GLU A 59 12.56 37.20 -24.57
N SER A 60 12.33 37.23 -23.26
CA SER A 60 13.39 37.44 -22.27
C SER A 60 13.29 36.37 -21.18
N GLY A 61 14.18 35.38 -21.27
CA GLY A 61 14.49 34.47 -20.16
C GLY A 61 13.79 33.10 -20.17
N GLY A 62 12.92 32.79 -21.15
CA GLY A 62 12.19 31.51 -21.17
C GLY A 62 13.07 30.26 -21.21
N LEU A 63 14.22 30.30 -21.89
CA LEU A 63 15.16 29.18 -21.94
C LEU A 63 15.98 29.03 -20.65
N GLU A 64 16.34 30.12 -19.99
CA GLU A 64 17.02 30.07 -18.69
C GLU A 64 16.07 29.66 -17.56
N ALA A 65 14.80 30.08 -17.61
CA ALA A 65 13.76 29.65 -16.68
C ALA A 65 13.46 28.15 -16.83
N LEU A 66 13.41 27.62 -18.07
CA LEU A 66 13.26 26.19 -18.33
C LEU A 66 14.51 25.39 -17.94
N ALA A 67 15.70 25.98 -18.03
CA ALA A 67 16.95 25.37 -17.55
C ALA A 67 17.07 25.37 -16.01
N GLN A 68 16.32 26.23 -15.32
CA GLN A 68 16.25 26.26 -13.85
C GLN A 68 15.18 25.35 -13.27
N VAL A 69 14.26 24.81 -14.07
CA VAL A 69 13.37 23.75 -13.60
C VAL A 69 14.21 22.48 -13.45
N PRO A 70 14.38 21.92 -12.23
CA PRO A 70 15.14 20.69 -12.04
C PRO A 70 14.54 19.61 -12.94
N GLY A 71 15.28 19.20 -13.97
CA GLY A 71 14.79 18.31 -15.02
C GLY A 71 14.45 16.89 -14.56
N GLU A 72 14.53 16.62 -13.26
CA GLU A 72 14.31 15.30 -12.67
C GLU A 72 12.86 15.09 -12.17
N ASP A 73 12.09 16.15 -11.95
CA ASP A 73 10.73 16.08 -11.35
C ASP A 73 9.56 16.16 -12.34
N LEU A 74 9.81 16.31 -13.64
CA LEU A 74 8.76 16.51 -14.66
C LEU A 74 8.47 15.30 -15.54
N LEU A 75 9.10 14.15 -15.29
CA LEU A 75 8.72 12.94 -16.00
C LEU A 75 7.43 12.40 -15.39
N PRO A 76 6.28 12.43 -16.11
CA PRO A 76 5.04 11.88 -15.60
C PRO A 76 5.28 10.42 -15.20
N ARG A 77 5.10 10.12 -13.91
CA ARG A 77 5.31 8.78 -13.38
C ARG A 77 4.41 7.81 -14.15
N ASN A 78 5.02 6.82 -14.80
CA ASN A 78 4.25 5.86 -15.59
C ASN A 78 3.39 4.99 -14.65
N PRO A 79 2.05 5.15 -14.64
CA PRO A 79 1.17 4.50 -13.67
C PRO A 79 1.18 2.98 -13.82
N ARG A 80 1.45 2.49 -15.05
CA ARG A 80 1.56 1.06 -15.33
C ARG A 80 2.79 0.45 -14.65
N ASN A 81 3.92 1.16 -14.64
CA ASN A 81 5.13 0.68 -13.96
C ASN A 81 4.98 0.72 -12.44
N ALA A 82 4.26 1.70 -11.89
CA ALA A 82 3.95 1.76 -10.46
C ALA A 82 3.08 0.58 -10.02
N ALA A 83 2.03 0.25 -10.79
CA ALA A 83 1.15 -0.89 -10.52
C ALA A 83 1.88 -2.24 -10.63
N ILE A 84 2.70 -2.44 -11.67
CA ILE A 84 3.48 -3.69 -11.83
C ILE A 84 4.45 -3.87 -10.66
N ARG A 85 5.12 -2.80 -10.22
CA ARG A 85 6.02 -2.85 -9.05
C ARG A 85 5.27 -3.18 -7.77
N ALA A 86 4.09 -2.58 -7.56
CA ALA A 86 3.23 -2.89 -6.42
C ALA A 86 2.70 -4.33 -6.43
N PHE A 87 2.50 -4.91 -7.61
CA PHE A 87 2.08 -6.30 -7.75
C PHE A 87 3.23 -7.30 -7.46
N LEU A 88 4.46 -6.99 -7.91
CA LEU A 88 5.63 -7.85 -7.72
C LEU A 88 6.18 -7.82 -6.30
N LEU A 89 6.26 -6.62 -5.74
CA LEU A 89 6.72 -6.38 -4.38
C LEU A 89 5.69 -5.47 -3.73
N PRO A 90 4.76 -6.05 -2.98
CA PRO A 90 3.78 -5.23 -2.35
C PRO A 90 4.41 -4.25 -1.35
N GLY A 91 3.88 -3.02 -1.36
CA GLY A 91 4.49 -1.85 -0.71
C GLY A 91 5.54 -1.11 -1.57
N TRP A 92 6.14 -1.69 -2.61
CA TRP A 92 7.18 -1.02 -3.43
C TRP A 92 6.63 0.19 -4.20
N GLY A 93 5.43 0.06 -4.76
CA GLY A 93 4.80 1.16 -5.50
C GLY A 93 4.57 2.40 -4.62
N GLN A 94 4.17 2.19 -3.36
CA GLN A 94 3.85 3.26 -2.41
C GLN A 94 5.09 3.97 -1.86
N PHE A 95 6.23 3.27 -1.80
CA PHE A 95 7.51 3.88 -1.47
C PHE A 95 7.95 4.88 -2.55
N HIS A 96 7.67 4.56 -3.81
CA HIS A 96 8.01 5.40 -4.96
C HIS A 96 7.06 6.60 -5.14
N THR A 97 5.84 6.54 -4.59
CA THR A 97 4.87 7.65 -4.60
C THR A 97 5.03 8.60 -3.41
N GLY A 98 6.07 8.45 -2.59
CA GLY A 98 6.36 9.36 -1.47
C GLY A 98 5.49 9.13 -0.21
N HIS A 99 4.78 8.01 -0.14
CA HIS A 99 3.88 7.68 0.97
C HIS A 99 4.38 6.44 1.76
N PRO A 100 5.52 6.54 2.47
CA PRO A 100 6.16 5.38 3.11
C PRO A 100 5.31 4.73 4.20
N TRP A 101 4.44 5.51 4.85
CA TRP A 101 3.55 4.99 5.88
C TRP A 101 2.48 4.04 5.31
N ARG A 102 1.99 4.29 4.09
CA ARG A 102 1.04 3.40 3.40
C ARG A 102 1.72 2.11 3.00
N ALA A 103 2.95 2.20 2.48
CA ALA A 103 3.77 1.05 2.16
C ALA A 103 3.96 0.13 3.38
N ALA A 104 4.27 0.71 4.55
CA ALA A 104 4.44 -0.04 5.79
C ALA A 104 3.15 -0.74 6.25
N LEU A 105 2.00 -0.08 6.10
CA LEU A 105 0.70 -0.67 6.48
C LEU A 105 0.36 -1.89 5.62
N PHE A 106 0.50 -1.79 4.29
CA PHE A 106 0.22 -2.91 3.40
C PHE A 106 1.21 -4.07 3.59
N ALA A 107 2.51 -3.78 3.67
CA ALA A 107 3.52 -4.79 3.94
C ALA A 107 3.27 -5.51 5.28
N GLY A 108 2.87 -4.76 6.32
CA GLY A 108 2.51 -5.34 7.62
C GLY A 108 1.30 -6.27 7.54
N ALA A 109 0.26 -5.87 6.80
CA ALA A 109 -0.94 -6.68 6.61
C ALA A 109 -0.62 -7.99 5.88
N GLU A 110 0.17 -7.93 4.81
CA GLU A 110 0.54 -9.10 4.01
C GLU A 110 1.46 -10.06 4.75
N ILE A 111 2.45 -9.55 5.48
CA ILE A 111 3.27 -10.39 6.37
C ILE A 111 2.36 -11.09 7.39
N GLY A 112 1.35 -10.37 7.91
CA GLY A 112 0.34 -10.93 8.81
C GLY A 112 -0.44 -12.09 8.18
N PHE A 113 -1.08 -11.86 7.03
CA PHE A 113 -1.86 -12.87 6.33
C PHE A 113 -1.01 -14.07 5.88
N PHE A 114 0.17 -13.80 5.33
CA PHE A 114 1.12 -14.84 4.95
C PHE A 114 1.53 -15.70 6.15
N THR A 115 1.86 -15.08 7.28
CA THR A 115 2.24 -15.80 8.50
C THR A 115 1.08 -16.66 9.02
N LEU A 116 -0.16 -16.16 8.98
CA LEU A 116 -1.34 -16.92 9.40
C LEU A 116 -1.61 -18.11 8.47
N GLY A 117 -1.59 -17.88 7.15
CA GLY A 117 -1.71 -18.95 6.15
C GLY A 117 -0.62 -20.01 6.30
N TYR A 118 0.63 -19.60 6.48
CA TYR A 118 1.77 -20.50 6.67
C TYR A 118 1.65 -21.33 7.97
N ARG A 119 1.16 -20.74 9.06
CA ARG A 119 0.95 -21.50 10.30
C ARG A 119 -0.14 -22.55 10.16
N ASN A 120 -1.23 -22.24 9.44
CA ASN A 120 -2.26 -23.24 9.16
C ASN A 120 -1.74 -24.32 8.19
N GLN A 121 -0.84 -23.98 7.26
CA GLN A 121 -0.15 -24.98 6.44
C GLN A 121 0.65 -25.97 7.29
N LEU A 122 1.40 -25.49 8.30
CA LEU A 122 2.14 -26.37 9.21
C LEU A 122 1.19 -27.24 10.04
N ALA A 123 0.11 -26.67 10.59
CA ALA A 123 -0.89 -27.43 11.35
C ALA A 123 -1.56 -28.53 10.50
N ALA A 124 -1.81 -28.26 9.22
CA ALA A 124 -2.35 -29.26 8.30
C ALA A 124 -1.37 -30.43 8.08
N LEU A 125 -0.07 -30.15 7.99
CA LEU A 125 0.97 -31.18 7.86
C LEU A 125 1.04 -32.05 9.12
N ASP A 126 1.02 -31.43 10.30
CA ASP A 126 1.01 -32.16 11.58
C ASP A 126 -0.20 -33.11 11.67
N LEU A 127 -1.40 -32.64 11.31
CA LEU A 127 -2.62 -33.47 11.29
C LEU A 127 -2.55 -34.60 10.27
N GLN A 128 -1.90 -34.40 9.13
CA GLN A 128 -1.68 -35.47 8.16
C GLN A 128 -0.74 -36.56 8.70
N ASP A 129 0.28 -36.17 9.45
CA ASP A 129 1.19 -37.11 10.10
C ASP A 129 0.50 -37.86 11.25
N ASP A 130 -0.35 -37.19 12.03
CA ASP A 130 -1.19 -37.84 13.04
C ASP A 130 -2.16 -38.85 12.42
N LEU A 131 -2.80 -38.50 11.30
CA LEU A 131 -3.69 -39.42 10.57
C LEU A 131 -2.94 -40.66 10.07
N ARG A 132 -1.70 -40.47 9.58
CA ARG A 132 -0.84 -41.58 9.15
C ARG A 132 -0.45 -42.48 10.32
N ALA A 133 -0.04 -41.89 11.44
CA ALA A 133 0.34 -42.63 12.64
C ALA A 133 -0.85 -43.43 13.20
N GLN A 134 -2.04 -42.84 13.24
CA GLN A 134 -3.25 -43.55 13.65
C GLN A 134 -3.64 -44.67 12.70
N ARG A 135 -3.49 -44.45 11.39
CA ARG A 135 -3.69 -45.50 10.40
C ARG A 135 -2.75 -46.66 10.66
N GLU A 136 -1.46 -46.42 10.79
CA GLU A 136 -0.47 -47.47 11.06
C GLU A 136 -0.80 -48.25 12.35
N ALA A 137 -1.13 -47.55 13.44
CA ALA A 137 -1.51 -48.18 14.70
C ALA A 137 -2.79 -49.03 14.57
N PHE A 138 -3.79 -48.57 13.82
CA PHE A 138 -5.02 -49.30 13.56
C PHE A 138 -4.74 -50.60 12.77
N PHE A 139 -3.94 -50.52 11.71
CA PHE A 139 -3.57 -51.68 10.90
C PHE A 139 -2.67 -52.67 11.66
N ALA A 140 -1.81 -52.20 12.57
CA ALA A 140 -1.01 -53.07 13.43
C ALA A 140 -1.83 -53.82 14.49
N ALA A 141 -3.00 -53.30 14.87
CA ALA A 141 -3.88 -53.91 15.87
C ALA A 141 -4.95 -54.84 15.28
N LEU A 142 -5.10 -54.89 13.96
CA LEU A 142 -6.11 -55.68 13.28
C LEU A 142 -5.80 -57.20 13.37
N PRO A 143 -6.82 -58.07 13.54
CA PRO A 143 -6.61 -59.52 13.44
C PRO A 143 -6.23 -59.92 12.01
N ASP A 144 -5.37 -60.93 11.85
CA ASP A 144 -4.91 -61.43 10.54
C ASP A 144 -6.07 -61.75 9.57
N SER A 145 -7.19 -62.25 10.09
CA SER A 145 -8.38 -62.58 9.31
C SER A 145 -9.04 -61.35 8.67
N VAL A 146 -8.95 -60.19 9.31
CA VAL A 146 -9.51 -58.92 8.80
C VAL A 146 -8.47 -58.19 7.97
N ALA A 147 -7.19 -58.28 8.35
CA ALA A 147 -6.08 -57.69 7.60
C ALA A 147 -5.93 -58.29 6.19
N ALA A 148 -6.38 -59.53 5.97
CA ALA A 148 -6.41 -60.17 4.66
C ALA A 148 -7.36 -59.47 3.66
N ASP A 149 -8.39 -58.77 4.15
CA ASP A 149 -9.28 -57.93 3.34
C ASP A 149 -8.91 -56.46 3.52
N SER A 150 -7.97 -55.99 2.69
CA SER A 150 -7.45 -54.63 2.76
C SER A 150 -8.51 -53.57 2.48
N ALA A 151 -9.54 -53.86 1.69
CA ALA A 151 -10.62 -52.93 1.40
C ALA A 151 -11.51 -52.74 2.62
N ALA A 152 -11.98 -53.83 3.23
CA ALA A 152 -12.78 -53.78 4.46
C ALA A 152 -12.00 -53.14 5.63
N ALA A 153 -10.70 -53.38 5.73
CA ALA A 153 -9.85 -52.76 6.75
C ALA A 153 -9.68 -51.25 6.56
N VAL A 154 -9.52 -50.77 5.32
CA VAL A 154 -9.50 -49.32 5.02
C VAL A 154 -10.84 -48.68 5.33
N GLU A 155 -11.95 -49.31 4.93
CA GLU A 155 -13.30 -48.80 5.24
C GLU A 155 -13.54 -48.73 6.76
N ALA A 156 -13.13 -49.75 7.50
CA ALA A 156 -13.23 -49.76 8.96
C ALA A 156 -12.39 -48.66 9.62
N PHE A 157 -11.19 -48.39 9.11
CA PHE A 157 -10.38 -47.25 9.57
C PHE A 157 -11.06 -45.91 9.27
N ASP A 158 -11.58 -45.76 8.07
CA ASP A 158 -12.25 -44.53 7.62
C ASP A 158 -13.52 -44.22 8.44
N GLN A 159 -14.21 -45.25 8.93
CA GLN A 159 -15.35 -45.14 9.83
C GLN A 159 -14.95 -45.01 11.31
N SER A 160 -13.66 -45.14 11.64
CA SER A 160 -13.20 -45.00 13.02
C SER A 160 -13.38 -43.56 13.51
N GLY A 161 -13.83 -43.39 14.75
CA GLY A 161 -14.07 -42.05 15.32
C GLY A 161 -12.82 -41.18 15.34
N ALA A 162 -11.64 -41.78 15.46
CA ALA A 162 -10.37 -41.07 15.51
C ALA A 162 -9.94 -40.55 14.11
N ALA A 163 -10.12 -41.36 13.05
CA ALA A 163 -9.90 -40.90 11.67
C ALA A 163 -10.90 -39.81 11.26
N ILE A 164 -12.17 -39.95 11.66
CA ILE A 164 -13.21 -38.94 11.40
C ILE A 164 -12.84 -37.61 12.08
N ALA A 165 -12.44 -37.65 13.36
CA ALA A 165 -12.07 -36.45 14.10
C ALA A 165 -10.87 -35.71 13.48
N ILE A 166 -9.80 -36.43 13.16
CA ILE A 166 -8.61 -35.80 12.53
C ILE A 166 -8.96 -35.25 11.14
N ARG A 167 -9.75 -35.96 10.34
CA ARG A 167 -10.16 -35.46 9.01
C ARG A 167 -11.02 -34.21 9.11
N SER A 168 -11.93 -34.14 10.09
CA SER A 168 -12.72 -32.91 10.31
C SER A 168 -11.83 -31.75 10.72
N GLU A 169 -10.87 -31.96 11.63
CA GLU A 169 -9.94 -30.90 12.02
C GLU A 169 -9.04 -30.46 10.86
N LEU A 170 -8.60 -31.40 10.02
CA LEU A 170 -7.82 -31.11 8.82
C LEU A 170 -8.61 -30.24 7.85
N ALA A 171 -9.88 -30.57 7.60
CA ALA A 171 -10.77 -29.78 6.75
C ALA A 171 -10.93 -28.35 7.30
N ASP A 172 -11.17 -28.19 8.61
CA ASP A 172 -11.30 -26.88 9.25
C ASP A 172 -10.00 -26.04 9.18
N VAL A 173 -8.83 -26.69 9.23
CA VAL A 173 -7.53 -26.02 9.08
C VAL A 173 -7.29 -25.62 7.61
N GLU A 174 -7.65 -26.47 6.66
CA GLU A 174 -7.53 -26.21 5.23
C GLU A 174 -8.43 -25.06 4.78
N GLU A 175 -9.68 -25.01 5.25
CA GLU A 175 -10.60 -23.89 4.99
C GLU A 175 -10.02 -22.57 5.51
N ARG A 176 -9.58 -22.54 6.77
CA ARG A 176 -8.94 -21.34 7.35
C ARG A 176 -7.70 -20.93 6.58
N ARG A 177 -6.88 -21.89 6.12
CA ARG A 177 -5.69 -21.60 5.30
C ARG A 177 -6.09 -20.91 4.00
N GLU A 178 -7.10 -21.42 3.31
CA GLU A 178 -7.61 -20.87 2.06
C GLU A 178 -8.14 -19.44 2.26
N ASP A 179 -8.88 -19.18 3.34
CA ASP A 179 -9.34 -17.84 3.69
C ASP A 179 -8.18 -16.86 3.86
N TRP A 180 -7.12 -17.24 4.58
CA TRP A 180 -5.97 -16.35 4.77
C TRP A 180 -5.22 -16.06 3.48
N TYR A 181 -5.11 -17.03 2.57
CA TYR A 181 -4.51 -16.79 1.25
C TYR A 181 -5.43 -15.96 0.35
N ALA A 182 -6.75 -16.11 0.46
CA ALA A 182 -7.70 -15.24 -0.22
C ALA A 182 -7.58 -13.78 0.27
N TYR A 183 -7.47 -13.56 1.59
CA TYR A 183 -7.23 -12.22 2.15
C TYR A 183 -5.89 -11.64 1.71
N LEU A 184 -4.83 -12.45 1.67
CA LEU A 184 -3.53 -12.03 1.15
C LEU A 184 -3.61 -11.61 -0.33
N ALA A 185 -4.25 -12.42 -1.18
CA ALA A 185 -4.40 -12.10 -2.59
C ALA A 185 -5.22 -10.82 -2.79
N LEU A 186 -6.32 -10.67 -2.03
CA LEU A 186 -7.16 -9.49 -2.06
C LEU A 186 -6.40 -8.24 -1.59
N SER A 187 -5.59 -8.34 -0.53
CA SER A 187 -4.81 -7.20 -0.04
C SER A 187 -3.79 -6.72 -1.06
N VAL A 188 -3.13 -7.65 -1.76
CA VAL A 188 -2.17 -7.32 -2.85
C VAL A 188 -2.89 -6.58 -3.99
N ILE A 189 -4.08 -7.03 -4.38
CA ILE A 189 -4.89 -6.36 -5.41
C ILE A 189 -5.27 -4.94 -4.97
N PHE A 190 -5.75 -4.76 -3.74
CA PHE A 190 -6.08 -3.43 -3.21
C PHE A 190 -4.87 -2.50 -3.16
N ALA A 191 -3.71 -2.99 -2.73
CA ALA A 191 -2.47 -2.22 -2.71
C ALA A 191 -2.05 -1.78 -4.12
N ALA A 192 -2.20 -2.66 -5.12
CA ALA A 192 -1.91 -2.36 -6.51
C ALA A 192 -2.88 -1.31 -7.09
N VAL A 193 -4.17 -1.40 -6.78
CA VAL A 193 -5.18 -0.41 -7.18
C VAL A 193 -4.90 0.96 -6.54
N ASP A 194 -4.62 1.00 -5.23
CA ASP A 194 -4.28 2.26 -4.54
C ASP A 194 -3.04 2.92 -5.14
N ALA A 195 -2.00 2.14 -5.45
CA ALA A 195 -0.79 2.65 -6.08
C ALA A 195 -1.05 3.17 -7.50
N TYR A 196 -1.90 2.49 -8.27
CA TYR A 196 -2.30 2.92 -9.61
C TYR A 196 -3.08 4.24 -9.56
N VAL A 197 -4.04 4.37 -8.64
CA VAL A 197 -4.81 5.60 -8.44
C VAL A 197 -3.90 6.73 -7.99
N ALA A 198 -3.00 6.50 -7.02
CA ALA A 198 -2.04 7.50 -6.57
C ALA A 198 -1.16 8.01 -7.72
N ALA A 199 -0.67 7.12 -8.58
CA ALA A 199 0.13 7.49 -9.73
C ALA A 199 -0.66 8.28 -10.80
N GLN A 200 -1.96 8.02 -10.96
CA GLN A 200 -2.83 8.77 -11.87
C GLN A 200 -3.17 10.17 -11.33
N LEU A 201 -3.20 10.34 -10.00
CA LEU A 201 -3.46 11.63 -9.36
C LEU A 201 -2.20 12.49 -9.20
N ASP A 202 -1.00 11.91 -9.29
CA ASP A 202 0.31 12.59 -9.18
C ASP A 202 0.40 13.85 -10.08
N PRO A 203 -0.05 13.86 -11.36
CA PRO A 203 -0.02 15.07 -12.19
C PRO A 203 -1.10 16.11 -11.82
N LEU A 204 -2.15 15.72 -11.10
CA LEU A 204 -3.24 16.61 -10.68
C LEU A 204 -2.93 17.33 -9.36
N ASP A 205 -1.94 16.86 -8.60
CA ASP A 205 -1.54 17.44 -7.30
C ASP A 205 -0.69 18.71 -7.44
N VAL A 206 -0.33 19.12 -8.67
CA VAL A 206 0.50 20.29 -8.98
C VAL A 206 -0.26 21.63 -8.85
N GLY A 207 -1.52 21.63 -8.39
CA GLY A 207 -2.41 22.80 -8.41
C GLY A 207 -3.02 23.25 -7.07
N LEU A 208 -2.65 22.64 -5.93
CA LEU A 208 -3.16 23.05 -4.61
C LEU A 208 -2.16 23.83 -3.76
N ASP A 209 -1.09 24.35 -4.35
CA ASP A 209 -0.47 25.61 -3.89
C ASP A 209 -1.31 26.84 -4.32
N LEU A 210 -2.63 26.69 -4.29
CA LEU A 210 -3.51 27.74 -3.81
C LEU A 210 -3.41 27.74 -2.30
N SER A 211 -2.21 28.02 -1.77
CA SER A 211 -2.08 28.65 -0.48
C SER A 211 -2.86 29.96 -0.59
N ILE A 212 -4.16 29.90 -0.26
CA ILE A 212 -4.94 31.07 0.10
C ILE A 212 -4.10 31.72 1.18
N GLY A 213 -3.41 32.78 0.78
CA GLY A 213 -2.43 33.43 1.61
C GLY A 213 -3.09 33.66 2.95
N ARG A 214 -2.54 33.03 3.99
CA ARG A 214 -2.46 33.67 5.30
C ARG A 214 -1.52 34.86 5.15
N ALA A 215 -1.87 35.80 4.27
CA ALA A 215 -1.43 37.16 4.34
C ALA A 215 -2.06 37.67 5.62
N TRP A 216 -1.30 37.58 6.71
CA TRP A 216 -1.52 38.45 7.85
C TRP A 216 -1.30 39.86 7.30
N ALA A 217 -2.34 40.43 6.72
CA ALA A 217 -2.39 41.82 6.39
C ALA A 217 -2.32 42.55 7.73
N ALA A 218 -1.09 42.80 8.18
CA ALA A 218 -0.81 43.76 9.22
C ALA A 218 -1.21 45.12 8.64
N VAL A 219 -2.50 45.45 8.78
CA VAL A 219 -3.03 46.77 8.49
C VAL A 219 -2.35 47.71 9.47
N ARG A 220 -1.22 48.29 9.07
CA ARG A 220 -0.67 49.48 9.71
C ARG A 220 -1.66 50.60 9.42
N LEU A 221 -2.58 50.81 10.35
CA LEU A 221 -3.36 52.04 10.39
C LEU A 221 -2.36 53.19 10.46
N ARG A 222 -2.28 53.97 9.38
CA ARG A 222 -1.55 55.22 9.35
C ARG A 222 -2.28 56.16 10.30
N PRO A 223 -1.65 56.66 11.39
CA PRO A 223 -2.28 57.66 12.22
C PRO A 223 -2.24 58.99 11.45
N GLY A 224 -3.22 59.22 10.59
CA GLY A 224 -3.69 60.56 10.25
C GLY A 224 -4.63 60.97 11.38
N GLY A 225 -4.35 62.02 12.13
CA GLY A 225 -4.40 63.37 11.59
C GLY A 225 -5.87 63.78 11.57
N TRP A 226 -6.47 63.94 12.76
CA TRP A 226 -7.77 64.58 12.91
C TRP A 226 -7.56 66.11 12.93
N PRO A 227 -8.42 66.89 12.26
CA PRO A 227 -8.35 68.35 12.18
C PRO A 227 -8.64 69.03 13.52
#